data_AF-A0A6V8N0L5-F1
#
_entry.id   AF-A0A6V8N0L5-F1
#
_cell.length_a   1.000
_cell.length_b   1.000
_cell.length_c   1.000
_cell.angle_alpha   90.00
_cell.angle_beta   90.00
_cell.angle_gamma   90.00
#
_symmetry.space_group_name_H-M   'P 1'
#
loop_
_entity.id
_entity.type
_entity.pdbx_description
1 polymer ?
#
loop_
_entity_poly.entity_id
_entity_poly.type
_entity_poly.pdbx_seq_one_letter_code
_entity_poly.pdbx_strand_id
1 'polypeptide(L)'
;MILTELITIEMFAERMAISRATAYDWKQRGILVQGKHFIKYGRIVRICWNSDLIEYLLAGCTVELPPVHARVHERKESSKSVVGTQINWEYE
;
A
#
# COMPACT_ATOMS: atom_id res chain seq x y z
N MET A 1 7.40 19.88 -24.08
CA MET A 1 6.10 19.18 -24.22
C MET A 1 6.19 17.92 -23.39
N ILE A 2 5.31 17.73 -22.40
CA ILE A 2 5.23 16.47 -21.66
C ILE A 2 4.55 15.47 -22.59
N LEU A 3 5.27 14.45 -23.04
CA LEU A 3 4.69 13.36 -23.83
C LEU A 3 3.76 12.56 -22.92
N THR A 4 2.46 12.64 -23.20
CA THR A 4 1.44 11.85 -22.49
C THR A 4 1.07 10.67 -23.36
N GLU A 5 1.32 9.46 -22.86
CA GLU A 5 0.93 8.23 -23.53
C GLU A 5 -0.40 7.72 -22.94
N LEU A 6 -1.39 7.41 -23.79
CA LEU A 6 -2.65 6.82 -23.34
C LEU A 6 -2.57 5.30 -23.42
N ILE A 7 -2.42 4.64 -22.28
CA ILE A 7 -2.27 3.19 -22.19
C ILE A 7 -3.54 2.52 -21.66
N THR A 8 -3.70 1.22 -21.94
CA THR A 8 -4.78 0.45 -21.34
C THR A 8 -4.49 0.19 -19.85
N ILE A 9 -5.51 -0.22 -19.11
CA ILE A 9 -5.33 -0.60 -17.71
C ILE A 9 -4.48 -1.87 -17.55
N GLU A 10 -4.50 -2.75 -18.56
CA GLU A 10 -3.63 -3.93 -18.65
C GLU A 10 -2.17 -3.52 -18.77
N MET A 11 -1.84 -2.65 -19.72
CA MET A 11 -0.47 -2.13 -19.91
C MET A 11 0.00 -1.35 -18.68
N PHE A 12 -0.88 -0.58 -18.04
CA PHE A 12 -0.57 0.10 -16.78
C PHE A 12 -0.21 -0.91 -15.68
N ALA A 13 -1.01 -1.96 -15.53
CA ALA A 13 -0.76 -3.00 -14.55
C ALA A 13 0.57 -3.72 -14.81
N GLU A 14 0.87 -4.03 -16.06
CA GLU A 14 2.16 -4.62 -16.48
C GLU A 14 3.33 -3.69 -16.16
N ARG A 15 3.27 -2.40 -16.53
CA ARG A 15 4.34 -1.43 -16.26
C ARG A 15 4.58 -1.19 -14.78
N MET A 16 3.52 -1.22 -13.98
CA MET A 16 3.60 -1.05 -12.52
C MET A 16 3.89 -2.36 -11.77
N ALA A 17 3.99 -3.49 -12.48
CA ALA A 17 4.13 -4.82 -11.91
C ALA A 17 3.06 -5.17 -10.86
N ILE A 18 1.80 -4.76 -11.11
CA ILE A 18 0.64 -5.05 -10.26
C ILE A 18 -0.37 -5.92 -11.01
N SER A 19 -1.28 -6.55 -10.26
CA SER A 19 -2.39 -7.27 -10.90
C SER A 19 -3.37 -6.29 -11.55
N ARG A 20 -4.07 -6.75 -12.60
CA ARG A 20 -5.17 -5.99 -13.20
C ARG A 20 -6.23 -5.63 -12.15
N ALA A 21 -6.57 -6.56 -11.26
CA ALA A 21 -7.54 -6.34 -10.19
C ALA A 21 -7.12 -5.18 -9.27
N THR A 22 -5.83 -5.11 -8.91
CA THR A 22 -5.25 -4.02 -8.11
C THR A 22 -5.41 -2.68 -8.82
N ALA A 23 -5.13 -2.59 -10.12
CA ALA A 23 -5.34 -1.36 -10.89
C ALA A 23 -6.82 -0.91 -10.90
N TYR A 24 -7.76 -1.87 -11.01
CA TYR A 24 -9.19 -1.57 -10.94
C TYR A 24 -9.62 -1.11 -9.55
N ASP A 25 -9.09 -1.73 -8.49
CA ASP A 25 -9.31 -1.38 -7.09
C ASP A 25 -8.78 0.02 -6.78
N TRP A 26 -7.58 0.39 -7.25
CA TRP A 26 -7.04 1.76 -7.10
C TRP A 26 -7.96 2.81 -7.71
N LYS A 27 -8.57 2.51 -8.86
CA LYS A 27 -9.59 3.37 -9.47
C LYS A 27 -10.88 3.41 -8.64
N GLN A 28 -11.31 2.31 -8.04
CA GLN A 28 -12.50 2.28 -7.17
C GLN A 28 -12.28 3.03 -5.85
N ARG A 29 -11.07 2.96 -5.29
CA ARG A 29 -10.67 3.65 -4.05
C ARG A 29 -10.31 5.13 -4.26
N GLY A 30 -10.35 5.63 -5.50
CA GLY A 30 -10.03 7.02 -5.82
C GLY A 30 -8.53 7.35 -5.79
N ILE A 31 -7.65 6.34 -5.72
CA ILE A 31 -6.20 6.53 -5.89
C ILE A 31 -5.93 7.01 -7.32
N LEU A 32 -6.51 6.33 -8.31
CA LEU A 32 -6.57 6.83 -9.69
C LEU A 32 -7.84 7.66 -9.86
N VAL A 33 -7.69 8.93 -10.24
CA VAL A 33 -8.79 9.91 -10.30
C VAL A 33 -9.18 10.14 -11.77
N GLN A 34 -10.49 10.05 -12.07
CA GLN A 34 -11.00 10.29 -13.43
C GLN A 34 -10.80 11.75 -13.83
N GLY A 35 -10.38 11.99 -15.08
CA GLY A 35 -10.07 13.32 -15.58
C GLY A 35 -8.69 13.85 -15.18
N LYS A 36 -8.00 13.17 -14.24
CA LYS A 36 -6.61 13.48 -13.85
C LYS A 36 -5.64 12.38 -14.27
N HIS A 37 -5.88 11.15 -13.80
CA HIS A 37 -4.99 10.00 -14.05
C HIS A 37 -5.51 9.09 -15.16
N PHE A 38 -6.82 9.11 -15.41
CA PHE A 38 -7.43 8.29 -16.45
C PHE A 38 -8.67 8.94 -17.05
N ILE A 39 -9.01 8.52 -18.26
CA ILE A 39 -10.28 8.82 -18.92
C ILE A 39 -11.11 7.54 -19.03
N LYS A 40 -12.43 7.69 -18.90
CA LYS A 40 -13.39 6.61 -19.11
C LYS A 40 -14.49 7.09 -20.03
N TYR A 41 -14.63 6.41 -21.17
CA TYR A 41 -15.73 6.62 -22.12
C TYR A 41 -16.47 5.28 -22.31
N GLY A 42 -17.67 5.19 -21.74
CA GLY A 42 -18.43 3.93 -21.69
C GLY A 42 -17.66 2.84 -20.93
N ARG A 43 -17.29 1.76 -21.65
CA ARG A 43 -16.51 0.63 -21.12
C ARG A 43 -15.00 0.79 -21.31
N ILE A 44 -14.56 1.79 -22.06
CA ILE A 44 -13.15 1.99 -22.40
C ILE A 44 -12.50 2.83 -21.30
N VAL A 45 -11.42 2.31 -20.71
CA VAL A 45 -10.56 3.02 -19.77
C VAL A 45 -9.19 3.22 -20.41
N ARG A 46 -8.65 4.44 -20.31
CA ARG A 46 -7.28 4.77 -20.69
C ARG A 46 -6.60 5.52 -19.57
N ILE A 47 -5.42 5.08 -19.19
CA ILE A 47 -4.56 5.72 -18.19
C ILE A 47 -3.65 6.72 -18.92
N CYS A 48 -3.53 7.92 -18.36
CA CYS A 48 -2.57 8.91 -18.81
C CYS A 48 -1.21 8.56 -18.19
N TRP A 49 -0.34 7.91 -18.96
CA TRP A 49 1.01 7.59 -18.54
C TRP A 49 1.93 8.78 -18.80
N ASN A 50 2.31 9.46 -17.73
CA ASN A 50 3.21 10.61 -17.72
C ASN A 50 3.92 10.72 -16.35
N SER A 51 4.86 11.66 -16.23
CA SER A 51 5.58 11.96 -14.99
C SER A 51 4.63 12.29 -13.83
N ASP A 52 3.62 13.10 -14.09
CA ASP A 52 2.70 13.63 -13.08
C ASP A 52 1.92 12.48 -12.37
N LEU A 53 1.56 11.44 -13.11
CA LEU A 53 0.95 10.23 -12.53
C LEU A 53 1.91 9.54 -11.56
N ILE A 54 3.17 9.37 -11.94
CA ILE A 54 4.18 8.69 -11.13
C ILE A 54 4.50 9.52 -9.89
N GLU A 55 4.69 10.83 -10.04
CA GLU A 55 4.90 11.76 -8.93
C GLU A 55 3.72 11.75 -7.95
N TYR A 56 2.48 11.75 -8.46
CA TYR A 56 1.29 11.64 -7.61
C TYR A 56 1.27 10.35 -6.80
N LEU A 57 1.58 9.20 -7.43
CA LEU A 57 1.62 7.91 -6.74
C LEU A 57 2.75 7.88 -5.70
N LEU A 58 3.92 8.43 -6.01
CA LEU A 58 5.05 8.54 -5.08
C LEU A 58 4.71 9.41 -3.86
N ALA A 59 4.02 10.54 -4.06
CA ALA A 59 3.59 11.40 -2.96
C ALA A 59 2.61 10.68 -2.02
N GLY A 60 1.78 9.79 -2.55
CA GLY A 60 0.87 8.94 -1.78
C GLY A 60 1.55 7.82 -0.99
N CYS A 61 2.83 7.51 -1.25
CA CYS A 61 3.62 6.53 -0.51
C CYS A 61 4.23 7.08 0.78
N THR A 62 3.92 8.32 1.16
CA THR A 62 4.45 8.92 2.39
C THR A 62 3.96 8.12 3.60
N VAL A 63 4.91 7.44 4.24
CA VAL A 63 4.71 6.83 5.55
C VAL A 63 4.44 7.98 6.50
N GLU A 64 3.21 8.12 6.99
CA GLU A 64 2.99 8.89 8.20
C GLU A 64 3.79 8.18 9.30
N LEU A 65 5.01 8.67 9.54
CA LEU A 65 5.77 8.30 10.72
C LEU A 65 4.85 8.64 11.91
N PRO A 66 4.42 7.67 12.72
CA PRO A 66 3.70 8.00 13.93
C PRO A 66 4.57 8.99 14.72
N PRO A 67 3.98 10.06 15.28
CA PRO A 67 4.75 11.06 16.00
C PRO A 67 5.61 10.34 17.02
N VAL A 68 6.93 10.60 16.97
CA VAL A 68 7.93 10.08 17.89
C VAL A 68 7.69 10.70 19.27
N HIS A 69 6.58 10.35 19.91
CA HIS A 69 6.43 10.49 21.34
C HIS A 69 6.81 9.14 21.92
N ALA A 70 8.07 9.10 22.35
CA ALA A 70 8.67 8.06 23.15
C ALA A 70 7.70 7.59 24.24
N ARG A 71 7.08 6.42 24.04
CA ARG A 71 6.67 5.59 25.17
C ARG A 71 7.90 4.84 25.61
N VAL A 72 8.70 5.51 26.43
CA VAL A 72 9.48 4.83 27.47
C VAL A 72 8.43 4.09 28.30
N HIS A 73 8.19 2.82 27.98
CA HIS A 73 7.63 1.93 28.97
C HIS A 73 8.72 1.78 30.03
N GLU A 74 8.60 2.59 31.09
CA GLU A 74 9.25 2.32 32.37
C GLU A 74 8.94 0.87 32.72
N ARG A 75 9.96 0.02 32.54
CA ARG A 75 9.97 -1.33 33.06
C ARG A 75 10.06 -1.18 34.58
N LYS A 76 8.91 -1.13 35.25
CA LYS A 76 8.84 -1.36 36.69
C LYS A 76 9.39 -2.76 36.95
N GLU A 77 10.62 -2.82 37.45
CA GLU A 77 11.16 -4.00 38.11
C GLU A 77 10.20 -4.38 39.23
N SER A 78 9.44 -5.45 39.03
CA SER A 78 8.71 -6.12 40.09
C SER A 78 9.21 -7.55 40.15
N SER A 79 10.12 -7.76 41.08
CA SER A 79 10.66 -9.05 41.51
C SER A 79 9.51 -10.04 41.75
N LYS A 80 9.59 -11.24 41.16
CA LYS A 80 9.01 -12.47 41.72
C LYS A 80 9.55 -13.71 41.01
N SER A 81 9.66 -14.75 41.83
CA SER A 81 10.57 -15.89 41.76
C SER A 81 10.34 -16.86 40.60
N VAL A 82 11.46 -17.45 40.18
CA VAL A 82 11.58 -18.75 39.50
C VAL A 82 10.65 -19.78 40.14
N VAL A 83 9.72 -20.34 39.37
CA VAL A 83 9.18 -21.69 39.58
C VAL A 83 9.06 -22.33 38.20
N GLY A 84 9.81 -23.40 38.00
CA GLY A 84 9.96 -24.12 36.74
C GLY A 84 8.67 -24.81 36.29
N THR A 85 8.41 -24.76 34.99
CA THR A 85 7.34 -25.51 34.34
C THR A 85 7.77 -26.96 34.17
N GLN A 86 7.15 -27.87 34.93
CA GLN A 86 7.29 -29.31 34.80
C GLN A 86 6.48 -29.78 33.59
N ILE A 87 7.15 -30.39 32.60
CA ILE A 87 6.53 -31.00 31.42
C ILE A 87 6.09 -32.42 31.82
N ASN A 88 4.79 -32.74 31.75
CA ASN A 88 4.30 -34.11 31.95
C ASN A 88 4.29 -34.85 30.61
N TRP A 89 5.03 -35.95 30.51
CA TRP A 89 5.00 -36.87 29.38
C TRP A 89 4.23 -38.13 29.81
N GLU A 90 2.94 -38.21 29.46
CA GLU A 90 2.21 -39.47 29.53
C GLU A 90 2.11 -40.06 28.13
N TYR A 91 2.71 -41.25 27.96
CA TYR A 91 2.52 -42.15 26.83
C TYR A 91 1.31 -43.05 27.15
N GLU A 92 0.36 -43.14 26.22
CA GLU A 92 -0.48 -44.34 26.03
C GLU A 92 0.00 -45.10 24.80
#